data_AF-A0A2E3NC17-F1
#
_entry.id   AF-A0A2E3NC17-F1
#
_cell.length_a   1.000
_cell.length_b   1.000
_cell.length_c   1.000
_cell.angle_alpha   90.00
_cell.angle_beta   90.00
_cell.angle_gamma   90.00
#
_symmetry.space_group_name_H-M   'P 1'
#
loop_
_entity.id
_entity.type
_entity.pdbx_description
1 polymer ?
#
loop_
_entity_poly.entity_id
_entity_poly.type
_entity_poly.pdbx_seq_one_letter_code
_entity_poly.pdbx_strand_id
1 'polypeptide(L)'
;GSLDAVVVYEVNYKLAEEYLDFIRIDHEGARAVQPFAVRVDSPRRLLGGRLLAFMQKNRARFEESGFTWIEDQRPVKSSELEIPPWLLKPQKP
;
A
#
# COMPACT_ATOMS: atom_id res chain seq x y z
N GLY A 1 -22.58 20.07 4.08
CA GLY A 1 -21.14 19.87 3.79
C GLY A 1 -20.86 20.43 2.42
N SER A 2 -19.65 20.97 2.20
CA SER A 2 -19.24 21.58 0.92
C SER A 2 -18.28 20.69 0.11
N LEU A 3 -18.12 19.42 0.49
CA LEU A 3 -17.22 18.46 -0.14
C LEU A 3 -18.06 17.48 -0.95
N ASP A 4 -17.94 17.54 -2.27
CA ASP A 4 -18.70 16.68 -3.18
C ASP A 4 -18.05 15.31 -3.39
N ALA A 5 -16.71 15.22 -3.32
CA ALA A 5 -15.97 13.98 -3.50
C ALA A 5 -14.59 14.03 -2.84
N VAL A 6 -14.01 12.86 -2.54
CA VAL A 6 -12.66 12.71 -1.99
C VAL A 6 -12.00 11.43 -2.51
N VAL A 7 -10.69 11.46 -2.73
CA VAL A 7 -9.90 10.27 -3.07
C VAL A 7 -9.40 9.65 -1.76
N VAL A 8 -9.81 8.40 -1.50
CA VAL A 8 -9.46 7.64 -0.29
C VAL A 8 -9.08 6.20 -0.66
N TYR A 9 -8.43 5.50 0.27
CA TYR A 9 -8.27 4.05 0.14
C TYR A 9 -9.58 3.32 0.42
N GLU A 10 -9.80 2.20 -0.25
CA GLU A 10 -10.99 1.36 -0.07
C GLU A 10 -11.19 0.93 1.41
N VAL A 11 -10.10 0.64 2.12
CA VAL A 11 -10.14 0.30 3.55
C VAL A 11 -10.69 1.43 4.43
N ASN A 12 -10.54 2.70 4.02
CA ASN A 12 -11.12 3.83 4.74
C ASN A 12 -12.61 3.98 4.44
N TYR A 13 -13.02 3.71 3.19
CA TYR A 13 -14.42 3.72 2.79
C TYR A 13 -15.24 2.68 3.58
N LYS A 14 -14.72 1.47 3.80
CA LYS A 14 -15.42 0.41 4.54
C LYS A 14 -15.90 0.81 5.94
N LEU A 15 -15.27 1.82 6.57
CA LEU A 15 -15.69 2.33 7.88
C LEU A 15 -16.94 3.19 7.83
N ALA A 16 -17.35 3.65 6.65
CA ALA A 16 -18.46 4.58 6.43
C ALA A 16 -19.33 4.16 5.21
N GLU A 17 -19.30 2.88 4.84
CA GLU A 17 -19.98 2.31 3.66
C GLU A 17 -21.50 2.56 3.67
N GLU A 18 -22.13 2.68 4.85
CA GLU A 18 -23.55 3.00 4.97
C GLU A 18 -23.90 4.42 4.48
N TYR A 19 -22.92 5.35 4.47
CA TYR A 19 -23.17 6.78 4.28
C TYR A 19 -22.59 7.36 3.00
N LEU A 20 -21.80 6.59 2.25
CA LEU A 20 -21.01 7.09 1.12
C LEU A 20 -21.16 6.16 -0.09
N ASP A 21 -21.05 6.73 -1.28
CA ASP A 21 -20.87 5.96 -2.51
C ASP A 21 -19.38 5.78 -2.80
N PHE A 22 -18.98 4.57 -3.18
CA PHE A 22 -17.61 4.29 -3.63
C PHE A 22 -17.52 4.16 -5.14
N ILE A 23 -16.74 5.05 -5.77
CA ILE A 23 -16.45 5.00 -7.20
C ILE A 23 -15.00 4.56 -7.38
N ARG A 24 -14.81 3.34 -7.91
CA ARG A 24 -13.48 2.81 -8.21
C ARG A 24 -12.87 3.60 -9.38
N ILE A 25 -11.64 4.07 -9.18
CA ILE A 25 -10.86 4.70 -10.25
C ILE A 25 -10.17 3.61 -11.06
N ASP A 26 -10.54 3.45 -12.34
CA ASP A 26 -9.91 2.50 -13.25
C ASP A 26 -8.67 3.13 -13.91
N HIS A 27 -7.56 3.13 -13.17
CA HIS A 27 -6.28 3.64 -13.62
C HIS A 27 -5.15 2.91 -12.89
N GLU A 28 -4.04 2.61 -13.59
CA GLU A 28 -2.90 1.93 -12.98
C GLU A 28 -2.37 2.67 -11.74
N GLY A 29 -2.30 4.00 -11.84
CA GLY A 29 -1.88 4.88 -10.74
C GLY A 29 -2.86 5.02 -9.57
N ALA A 30 -4.08 4.47 -9.68
CA ALA A 30 -5.02 4.41 -8.56
C ALA A 30 -4.73 3.24 -7.60
N ARG A 31 -3.81 2.33 -7.98
CA ARG A 31 -3.37 1.24 -7.11
C ARG A 31 -2.24 1.71 -6.19
N ALA A 32 -2.47 1.62 -4.88
CA ALA A 32 -1.41 1.81 -3.88
C ALA A 32 -0.88 0.47 -3.37
N VAL A 33 0.41 0.23 -3.58
CA VAL A 33 1.13 -0.92 -3.02
C VAL A 33 1.98 -0.44 -1.86
N GLN A 34 1.74 -0.98 -0.66
CA GLN A 34 2.50 -0.63 0.54
C GLN A 34 3.56 -1.71 0.83
N PRO A 35 4.85 -1.46 0.55
CA PRO A 35 5.89 -2.44 0.83
C PRO A 35 6.20 -2.53 2.32
N PHE A 36 6.65 -3.71 2.76
CA PHE A 36 7.29 -3.90 4.05
C PHE A 36 8.81 -3.99 3.86
N ALA A 37 9.57 -3.18 4.58
CA ALA A 37 11.02 -3.16 4.50
C ALA A 37 11.67 -3.17 5.89
N VAL A 38 12.76 -3.91 6.02
CA VAL A 38 13.68 -3.84 7.17
C VAL A 38 14.94 -3.15 6.69
N ARG A 39 15.32 -2.04 7.32
CA ARG A 39 16.58 -1.35 7.00
C ARG A 39 17.77 -2.28 7.23
N VAL A 40 18.74 -2.24 6.32
CA VAL A 40 19.95 -3.06 6.34
C VAL A 40 20.77 -2.85 7.63
N ASP A 41 20.86 -1.62 8.08
CA ASP A 41 21.60 -1.17 9.27
C ASP A 41 20.75 -1.11 10.54
N SER A 42 19.53 -1.66 10.52
CA SER A 42 18.65 -1.61 11.69
C SER A 42 19.26 -2.38 12.88
N PRO A 43 19.45 -1.73 14.05
CA PRO A 43 19.94 -2.42 15.25
C PRO A 43 18.94 -3.47 15.77
N ARG A 44 17.68 -3.44 15.27
CA ARG A 44 16.61 -4.37 15.63
C ARG A 44 16.10 -5.17 14.43
N ARG A 45 16.93 -5.45 13.43
CA ARG A 45 16.55 -6.20 12.20
C ARG A 45 15.80 -7.52 12.46
N LEU A 46 16.17 -8.25 13.51
CA LEU A 46 15.49 -9.50 13.89
C LEU A 46 14.06 -9.27 14.38
N LEU A 47 13.77 -8.13 15.01
CA LEU A 47 12.39 -7.78 15.39
C LEU A 47 11.56 -7.47 14.14
N GLY A 48 12.12 -6.71 13.19
CA GLY A 48 11.45 -6.44 11.91
C GLY A 48 11.15 -7.73 11.12
N GLY A 49 12.11 -8.66 11.07
CA GLY A 49 11.92 -9.96 10.43
C GLY A 49 10.85 -10.81 11.13
N ARG A 50 10.80 -10.82 12.47
CA ARG A 50 9.75 -11.52 13.22
C ARG A 50 8.37 -10.92 12.98
N LEU A 51 8.26 -9.60 12.86
CA LEU A 51 7.01 -8.94 12.50
C LEU A 51 6.54 -9.34 11.10
N LEU A 52 7.45 -9.34 10.11
CA LEU A 52 7.12 -9.79 8.76
C LEU A 52 6.62 -11.24 8.75
N ALA A 53 7.35 -12.15 9.41
CA ALA A 53 6.96 -13.55 9.53
C ALA A 53 5.59 -13.72 10.22
N PHE A 54 5.32 -12.90 11.26
CA PHE A 54 4.02 -12.89 11.91
C PHE A 54 2.90 -12.44 10.97
N MET A 55 3.08 -11.36 10.21
CA MET A 55 2.08 -10.89 9.25
C MET A 55 1.82 -11.94 8.15
N GLN A 56 2.87 -12.54 7.61
CA GLN A 56 2.76 -13.63 6.61
C GLN A 56 1.95 -14.81 7.15
N LYS A 57 2.23 -15.25 8.37
CA LYS A 57 1.49 -16.34 9.03
C LYS A 57 0.02 -16.00 9.28
N ASN A 58 -0.31 -14.71 9.44
CA ASN A 58 -1.65 -14.23 9.76
C ASN A 58 -2.29 -13.46 8.60
N ARG A 59 -1.96 -13.83 7.35
CA ARG A 59 -2.44 -13.17 6.13
C ARG A 59 -3.96 -12.96 6.10
N ALA A 60 -4.74 -13.98 6.49
CA ALA A 60 -6.21 -13.91 6.47
C ALA A 60 -6.75 -12.69 7.22
N ARG A 61 -6.20 -12.39 8.41
CA ARG A 61 -6.62 -11.24 9.22
C ARG A 61 -6.30 -9.89 8.55
N PHE A 62 -5.22 -9.84 7.78
CA PHE A 62 -4.87 -8.66 6.99
C PHE A 62 -5.88 -8.44 5.85
N GLU A 63 -6.30 -9.51 5.18
CA GLU A 63 -7.27 -9.46 4.09
C GLU A 63 -8.69 -9.15 4.57
N GLU A 64 -9.09 -9.71 5.72
CA GLU A 64 -10.36 -9.37 6.40
C GLU A 64 -10.47 -7.87 6.71
N SER A 65 -9.35 -7.19 6.95
CA SER A 65 -9.31 -5.74 7.17
C SER A 65 -9.49 -4.92 5.87
N GLY A 66 -9.68 -5.59 4.74
CA GLY A 66 -9.93 -4.99 3.42
C GLY A 66 -8.68 -4.74 2.58
N PHE A 67 -7.51 -5.18 3.02
CA PHE A 67 -6.30 -5.14 2.19
C PHE A 67 -6.22 -6.34 1.25
N THR A 68 -5.47 -6.21 0.16
CA THR A 68 -5.09 -7.34 -0.68
C THR A 68 -3.64 -7.71 -0.41
N TRP A 69 -3.38 -8.98 -0.08
CA TRP A 69 -2.01 -9.46 0.02
C TRP A 69 -1.45 -9.80 -1.36
N ILE A 70 -0.24 -9.33 -1.67
CA ILE A 70 0.44 -9.63 -2.93
C ILE A 70 1.52 -10.68 -2.63
N GLU A 71 1.30 -11.92 -3.07
CA GLU A 71 2.26 -13.02 -2.89
C GLU A 71 3.46 -12.93 -3.84
N ASP A 72 4.51 -13.71 -3.52
CA ASP A 72 5.64 -14.02 -4.40
C ASP A 72 6.45 -12.85 -4.95
N GLN A 73 6.42 -11.71 -4.26
CA GLN A 73 7.29 -10.57 -4.55
C GLN A 73 8.71 -10.87 -4.09
N ARG A 74 9.67 -10.85 -5.03
CA ARG A 74 11.09 -10.83 -4.66
C ARG A 74 11.40 -9.49 -3.97
N PRO A 75 12.14 -9.46 -2.85
CA PRO A 75 12.58 -8.21 -2.26
C PRO A 75 13.36 -7.37 -3.29
N VAL A 76 12.87 -6.17 -3.58
CA VAL A 76 13.52 -5.21 -4.48
C VAL A 76 14.19 -4.12 -3.64
N LYS A 77 15.42 -3.75 -3.97
CA LYS A 77 16.04 -2.59 -3.31
C LYS A 77 15.33 -1.32 -3.74
N SER A 78 15.21 -0.35 -2.84
CA SER A 78 14.57 0.93 -3.17
C SER A 78 15.23 1.63 -4.38
N SER A 79 16.53 1.43 -4.60
CA SER A 79 17.27 1.97 -5.76
C SER A 79 16.96 1.27 -7.09
N GLU A 80 16.32 0.11 -7.05
CA GLU A 80 16.00 -0.74 -8.20
C GLU A 80 14.50 -0.70 -8.53
N LEU A 81 13.71 0.15 -7.85
CA LEU A 81 12.29 0.31 -8.13
C LEU A 81 12.09 1.05 -9.46
N GLU A 82 11.33 0.46 -10.37
CA GLU A 82 10.89 1.12 -11.60
C GLU A 82 9.86 2.19 -11.27
N ILE A 83 10.15 3.45 -11.63
CA ILE A 83 9.24 4.57 -11.42
C ILE A 83 8.48 4.81 -12.73
N PRO A 84 7.14 4.69 -12.75
CA PRO A 84 6.36 4.94 -13.95
C PRO A 84 6.59 6.36 -14.49
N PRO A 85 6.59 6.57 -15.83
CA PRO A 85 6.88 7.88 -16.43
C PRO A 85 6.01 9.03 -15.88
N TRP A 86 4.75 8.74 -15.58
CA TRP A 86 3.78 9.70 -15.05
C TRP A 86 4.03 10.11 -13.58
N LEU A 87 4.91 9.41 -12.86
CA LEU A 87 5.31 9.72 -11.49
C LEU A 87 6.68 10.43 -11.43
N LEU A 88 7.41 10.50 -12.54
CA LEU A 88 8.66 11.24 -12.62
C LEU A 88 8.38 12.74 -12.39
N LYS A 89 9.18 13.38 -11.54
CA LYS A 89 9.07 14.83 -11.35
C LYS A 89 9.25 15.52 -12.71
N PRO A 90 8.38 16.48 -13.07
CA PRO A 90 8.62 17.30 -14.25
C PRO A 90 9.99 17.98 -14.10
N GLN A 91 10.84 17.86 -15.12
CA GLN A 91 12.09 18.61 -15.13
C GLN A 91 11.73 20.09 -15.15
N LYS A 92 12.32 20.85 -14.21
CA LYS A 92 12.19 22.29 -14.19
C LYS A 92 12.81 22.82 -15.49
N PRO A 93 12.15 23.74 -16.22
CA PRO A 93 12.71 24.31 -17.45
C PRO A 93 14.05 24.99 -17.20
#